data_AF-A0A803QMQ7-F1
#
_entry.id   AF-A0A803QMQ7-F1
#
_cell.length_a   1.000
_cell.length_b   1.000
_cell.length_c   1.000
_cell.angle_alpha   90.00
_cell.angle_beta   90.00
_cell.angle_gamma   90.00
#
_symmetry.space_group_name_H-M   'P 1'
#
loop_
_entity.id
_entity.type
_entity.pdbx_description
1 polymer ?
#
loop_
_entity_poly.entity_id
_entity_poly.type
_entity_poly.pdbx_seq_one_letter_code
_entity_poly.pdbx_strand_id
1 'polypeptide(L)'
;MSRRGPSSSTTSTASSLSREVDKKLTLQDPAAAATVRVPPASSKSVRFPVRPGYGTVGRKCVVKANHFLVKVAERDLCHYDVTITPEVTSKKVTREIINQLGNLYRASHLGNLRVAYDGRKSIYTAGELPFSSKEFKIEGGLPETL
;
A
#
# COMPACT_ATOMS: atom_id res chain seq x y z
N MET A 1 -19.80 55.84 -31.71
CA MET A 1 -19.64 54.75 -32.68
C MET A 1 -20.00 53.43 -31.99
N SER A 2 -20.93 52.67 -32.57
CA SER A 2 -21.62 51.51 -31.98
C SER A 2 -20.95 50.16 -32.25
N ARG A 3 -21.48 49.12 -31.56
CA ARG A 3 -21.49 47.64 -31.81
C ARG A 3 -20.46 46.86 -30.94
N ARG A 4 -20.71 45.67 -30.36
CA ARG A 4 -21.76 44.61 -30.48
C ARG A 4 -21.63 43.64 -29.25
N GLY A 5 -22.71 42.94 -28.86
CA GLY A 5 -22.74 41.84 -27.84
C GLY A 5 -22.26 40.46 -28.36
N PRO A 6 -22.29 39.37 -27.56
CA PRO A 6 -23.43 38.40 -27.42
C PRO A 6 -23.67 37.88 -25.96
N SER A 7 -24.89 37.60 -25.44
CA SER A 7 -25.92 36.53 -25.61
C SER A 7 -25.76 35.22 -24.78
N SER A 8 -26.65 35.08 -23.77
CA SER A 8 -27.37 33.91 -23.22
C SER A 8 -26.72 32.55 -22.90
N SER A 9 -26.99 32.01 -21.70
CA SER A 9 -27.55 30.65 -21.53
C SER A 9 -28.19 30.41 -20.14
N THR A 10 -29.42 29.91 -20.23
CA THR A 10 -30.34 29.25 -19.28
C THR A 10 -29.72 28.38 -18.18
N THR A 11 -30.25 28.49 -16.94
CA THR A 11 -30.21 27.40 -15.95
C THR A 11 -31.41 27.53 -15.00
N SER A 12 -32.53 26.88 -15.32
CA SER A 12 -33.77 26.96 -14.54
C SER A 12 -34.47 25.60 -14.40
N THR A 13 -33.73 24.53 -14.09
CA THR A 13 -34.29 23.18 -13.94
C THR A 13 -33.77 22.38 -12.74
N ALA A 14 -32.76 22.86 -12.00
CA ALA A 14 -32.19 22.11 -10.88
C ALA A 14 -32.91 22.34 -9.53
N SER A 15 -33.59 23.47 -9.33
CA SER A 15 -34.17 23.84 -8.04
C SER A 15 -35.51 23.17 -7.73
N SER A 16 -36.20 22.63 -8.74
CA SER A 16 -37.52 22.02 -8.55
C SER A 16 -37.44 20.58 -8.04
N LEU A 17 -36.38 19.84 -8.38
CA LEU A 17 -36.23 18.41 -8.00
C LEU A 17 -35.84 18.22 -6.53
N SER A 18 -35.14 19.18 -5.92
CA SER A 18 -34.70 19.07 -4.53
C SER A 18 -35.84 19.17 -3.52
N ARG A 19 -36.92 19.89 -3.85
CA ARG A 19 -38.05 20.09 -2.93
C ARG A 19 -39.02 18.91 -2.85
N GLU A 20 -38.91 17.97 -3.78
CA GLU A 20 -39.80 16.81 -3.88
C GLU A 20 -39.25 15.58 -3.16
N VAL A 21 -37.93 15.50 -2.95
CA VAL A 21 -37.28 14.43 -2.19
C VAL A 21 -37.35 14.63 -0.67
N ASP A 22 -37.41 15.88 -0.19
CA ASP A 22 -37.51 16.17 1.25
C ASP A 22 -38.92 15.90 1.84
N LYS A 23 -39.96 15.80 1.01
CA LYS A 23 -41.35 15.63 1.48
C LYS A 23 -41.81 14.18 1.61
N LYS A 24 -40.99 13.19 1.26
CA LYS A 24 -41.37 11.77 1.30
C LYS A 24 -40.46 10.94 2.19
N LEU A 25 -40.24 11.37 3.43
CA LEU A 25 -39.61 10.55 4.48
C LEU A 25 -40.04 11.04 5.87
N THR A 26 -41.34 11.08 6.12
CA THR A 26 -41.88 11.16 7.49
C THR A 26 -42.74 9.94 7.73
N LEU A 27 -42.17 8.94 8.42
CA LEU A 27 -42.94 7.88 9.07
C LEU A 27 -42.77 8.08 10.57
N GLN A 28 -43.90 8.26 11.24
CA GLN A 28 -44.05 8.33 12.69
C GLN A 28 -43.88 6.93 13.31
N ASP A 29 -43.17 6.85 14.44
CA ASP A 29 -43.18 5.70 15.34
C ASP A 29 -44.58 5.52 15.98
N PRO A 30 -44.97 4.27 16.29
CA PRO A 30 -44.95 3.94 17.72
C PRO A 30 -44.53 2.49 18.05
N ALA A 31 -44.09 2.37 19.31
CA ALA A 31 -44.15 1.19 20.18
C ALA A 31 -43.09 0.07 20.03
N ALA A 32 -42.10 0.16 20.92
CA ALA A 32 -41.61 -0.93 21.78
C ALA A 32 -41.45 -2.34 21.15
N ALA A 33 -40.33 -2.55 20.46
CA ALA A 33 -39.69 -3.86 20.41
C ALA A 33 -38.20 -3.66 20.71
N ALA A 34 -37.70 -4.34 21.75
CA ALA A 34 -36.31 -4.30 22.15
C ALA A 34 -35.41 -4.70 20.97
N THR A 35 -34.79 -3.71 20.33
CA THR A 35 -33.77 -3.93 19.31
C THR A 35 -32.53 -4.47 20.02
N VAL A 36 -32.29 -5.77 19.87
CA VAL A 36 -30.96 -6.35 20.11
C VAL A 36 -30.00 -5.58 19.21
N ARG A 37 -29.22 -4.65 19.79
CA ARG A 37 -28.11 -3.99 19.09
C ARG A 37 -27.07 -5.07 18.79
N VAL A 38 -27.21 -5.72 17.64
CA VAL A 38 -26.15 -6.53 17.07
C VAL A 38 -24.98 -5.57 16.83
N PRO A 39 -23.80 -5.82 17.44
CA PRO A 39 -22.64 -4.98 17.18
C PRO A 39 -22.34 -4.99 15.66
N PRO A 40 -21.92 -3.86 15.08
CA PRO A 40 -21.62 -3.81 13.65
C PRO A 40 -20.60 -4.90 13.30
N ALA A 41 -20.99 -5.81 12.41
CA ALA A 41 -20.10 -6.85 11.91
C ALA A 41 -18.87 -6.17 11.31
N SER A 42 -17.70 -6.38 11.92
CA SER A 42 -16.44 -5.83 11.42
C SER A 42 -16.25 -6.29 9.98
N SER A 43 -15.89 -5.39 9.06
CA SER A 43 -15.52 -5.75 7.68
C SER A 43 -14.34 -6.74 7.61
N LYS A 44 -13.60 -6.92 8.72
CA LYS A 44 -12.60 -7.98 8.90
C LYS A 44 -13.19 -9.39 9.05
N SER A 45 -14.51 -9.52 9.15
CA SER A 45 -15.22 -10.81 9.29
C SER A 45 -15.57 -11.47 7.95
N VAL A 46 -15.44 -10.76 6.83
CA VAL A 46 -15.66 -11.36 5.49
C VAL A 46 -14.41 -12.14 5.10
N ARG A 47 -14.46 -13.47 5.26
CA ARG A 47 -13.42 -14.37 4.73
C ARG A 47 -13.86 -14.92 3.38
N PHE A 48 -12.93 -15.00 2.44
CA PHE A 48 -13.16 -15.74 1.20
C PHE A 48 -13.43 -17.21 1.50
N PRO A 49 -14.37 -17.87 0.79
CA PRO A 49 -14.64 -19.28 0.98
C PRO A 49 -13.37 -20.09 0.64
N VAL A 50 -13.12 -21.15 1.41
CA VAL A 50 -12.01 -22.08 1.16
C VAL A 50 -12.26 -22.84 -0.14
N ARG A 51 -11.19 -23.18 -0.86
CA ARG A 51 -11.28 -24.06 -2.04
C ARG A 51 -11.98 -25.38 -1.64
N PRO A 52 -13.15 -25.72 -2.23
CA PRO A 52 -13.93 -26.89 -1.80
C PRO A 52 -13.29 -28.22 -2.21
N GLY A 53 -12.36 -28.21 -3.17
CA GLY A 53 -11.64 -29.40 -3.62
C GLY A 53 -10.87 -29.17 -4.92
N TYR A 54 -10.46 -30.27 -5.56
CA TYR A 54 -9.82 -30.29 -6.87
C TYR A 54 -10.80 -30.81 -7.94
N GLY A 55 -10.68 -30.31 -9.17
CA GLY A 55 -11.52 -30.78 -10.28
C GLY A 55 -11.09 -32.18 -10.76
N THR A 56 -12.06 -33.02 -11.13
CA THR A 56 -11.85 -34.44 -11.49
C THR A 56 -12.23 -34.78 -12.94
N VAL A 57 -12.99 -33.92 -13.62
CA VAL A 57 -13.47 -34.13 -14.98
C VAL A 57 -12.42 -33.66 -15.99
N GLY A 58 -12.21 -34.44 -17.06
CA GLY A 58 -11.33 -34.10 -18.18
C GLY A 58 -10.17 -35.07 -18.38
N ARG A 59 -9.42 -34.89 -19.48
CA ARG A 59 -8.24 -35.69 -19.78
C ARG A 59 -7.01 -35.07 -19.12
N LYS A 60 -6.24 -35.86 -18.37
CA LYS A 60 -4.97 -35.42 -17.76
C LYS A 60 -3.96 -35.06 -18.86
N CYS A 61 -3.28 -33.93 -18.69
CA CYS A 61 -2.17 -33.51 -19.53
C CYS A 61 -1.02 -32.96 -18.68
N VAL A 62 0.20 -33.10 -19.16
CA VAL A 62 1.39 -32.54 -18.48
C VAL A 62 1.59 -31.11 -18.96
N VAL A 63 1.70 -30.18 -18.01
CA VAL A 63 1.96 -28.77 -18.27
C VAL A 63 3.22 -28.33 -17.55
N LYS A 64 3.89 -27.32 -18.12
CA LYS A 64 4.95 -26.57 -17.44
C LYS A 64 4.41 -25.18 -17.15
N ALA A 65 4.64 -24.68 -15.94
CA ALA A 65 4.32 -23.31 -15.57
C ALA A 65 5.61 -22.57 -15.26
N ASN A 66 5.58 -21.24 -15.38
CA ASN A 66 6.67 -20.35 -14.97
C ASN A 66 6.65 -20.16 -13.44
N HIS A 67 6.50 -21.27 -12.71
CA HIS A 67 6.40 -21.30 -11.25
C HIS A 67 7.52 -22.17 -10.70
N PHE A 68 8.47 -21.53 -10.03
CA PHE A 68 9.65 -22.18 -9.48
C PHE A 68 9.43 -22.49 -8.01
N LEU A 69 9.85 -23.67 -7.57
CA LEU A 69 9.78 -24.06 -6.16
C LEU A 69 10.85 -23.28 -5.38
N VAL A 70 10.42 -22.45 -4.43
CA VAL A 70 11.32 -21.71 -3.53
C VAL A 70 11.25 -22.34 -2.15
N LYS A 71 12.41 -22.72 -1.60
CA LYS A 71 12.54 -23.13 -0.20
C LYS A 71 12.89 -21.91 0.64
N VAL A 72 12.02 -21.54 1.56
CA VAL A 72 12.25 -20.46 2.52
C VAL A 72 12.81 -21.08 3.80
N ALA A 73 13.91 -20.54 4.32
CA ALA A 73 14.44 -20.97 5.60
C ALA A 73 13.51 -20.54 6.73
N GLU A 74 13.31 -21.41 7.72
CA GLU A 74 12.61 -21.08 8.97
C GLU A 74 13.54 -20.23 9.85
N ARG A 75 13.74 -18.98 9.46
CA ARG A 75 14.49 -17.99 10.22
C ARG A 75 13.67 -16.72 10.31
N ASP A 76 13.75 -16.09 11.47
CA ASP A 76 13.11 -14.81 11.68
C ASP A 76 13.81 -13.73 10.86
N LEU A 77 13.01 -12.91 10.19
CA LEU A 77 13.47 -11.75 9.43
C LEU A 77 13.34 -10.52 10.32
N CYS A 78 14.42 -9.75 10.46
CA CYS A 78 14.40 -8.50 11.22
C CYS A 78 14.07 -7.34 10.28
N HIS A 79 13.03 -6.58 10.62
CA HIS A 79 12.56 -5.39 9.89
C HIS A 79 13.00 -4.12 10.62
N TYR A 80 13.47 -3.15 9.85
CA TYR A 80 13.92 -1.84 10.33
C TYR A 80 13.33 -0.74 9.46
N ASP A 81 12.88 0.33 10.12
CA ASP A 81 12.49 1.56 9.46
C ASP A 81 13.70 2.42 9.10
N VAL A 82 13.65 2.99 7.90
CA VAL A 82 14.72 3.80 7.30
C VAL A 82 14.17 5.15 6.89
N THR A 83 14.91 6.18 7.24
CA THR A 83 14.69 7.55 6.78
C THR A 83 15.97 8.02 6.08
N ILE A 84 15.82 8.54 4.86
CA ILE A 84 16.93 9.10 4.08
C ILE A 84 16.75 10.61 4.06
N THR A 85 17.81 11.33 4.43
CA THR A 85 17.89 12.78 4.45
C THR A 85 19.06 13.26 3.59
N PRO A 86 18.86 14.25 2.68
CA PRO A 86 17.60 14.91 2.34
C PRO A 86 16.60 13.97 1.68
N GLU A 87 15.32 14.37 1.60
CA GLU A 87 14.30 13.55 0.95
C GLU A 87 14.64 13.34 -0.53
N VAL A 88 14.68 12.07 -0.96
CA VAL A 88 14.96 11.70 -2.35
C VAL A 88 13.75 11.01 -2.96
N THR A 89 13.16 11.62 -3.98
CA THR A 89 11.98 11.08 -4.68
C THR A 89 12.33 9.87 -5.57
N SER A 90 13.58 9.80 -6.07
CA SER A 90 14.02 8.74 -6.98
C SER A 90 14.33 7.43 -6.25
N LYS A 91 13.51 6.39 -6.49
CA LYS A 91 13.73 5.04 -5.97
C LYS A 91 15.06 4.42 -6.41
N LYS A 92 15.56 4.79 -7.60
CA LYS A 92 16.86 4.30 -8.09
C LYS A 92 17.98 4.81 -7.19
N VAL A 93 17.96 6.11 -6.89
CA VAL A 93 18.95 6.76 -6.03
C VAL A 93 18.86 6.23 -4.60
N THR A 94 17.66 6.06 -4.03
CA THR A 94 17.54 5.49 -2.68
C THR A 94 18.07 4.06 -2.60
N ARG A 95 17.84 3.23 -3.62
CA ARG A 95 18.43 1.89 -3.69
C ARG A 95 19.95 1.93 -3.79
N GLU A 96 20.50 2.88 -4.54
CA GLU A 96 21.94 3.06 -4.68
C GLU A 96 22.59 3.52 -3.36
N ILE A 97 21.97 4.46 -2.64
CA ILE A 97 22.40 4.89 -1.31
C ILE A 97 22.45 3.70 -0.34
N ILE A 98 21.38 2.89 -0.29
CA ILE A 98 21.35 1.72 0.62
C ILE A 98 22.34 0.62 0.17
N ASN A 99 22.56 0.44 -1.13
CA ASN A 99 23.60 -0.46 -1.63
C ASN A 99 24.99 0.02 -1.20
N GLN A 100 25.28 1.31 -1.30
CA GLN A 100 26.53 1.90 -0.84
C GLN A 100 26.70 1.72 0.67
N LEU A 101 25.64 1.97 1.46
CA LEU A 101 25.63 1.69 2.90
C LEU A 101 25.96 0.23 3.20
N GLY A 102 25.33 -0.70 2.47
CA GLY A 102 25.59 -2.13 2.58
C GLY A 102 27.03 -2.51 2.20
N ASN A 103 27.67 -1.80 1.28
CA ASN A 103 29.05 -2.08 0.90
C ASN A 103 30.06 -1.50 1.89
N LEU A 104 29.86 -0.26 2.33
CA LEU A 104 30.77 0.46 3.23
C LEU A 104 30.72 -0.07 4.67
N TYR A 105 29.53 -0.37 5.17
CA TYR A 105 29.32 -0.63 6.59
C TYR A 105 29.03 -2.09 6.95
N ARG A 106 29.07 -3.00 5.96
CA ARG A 106 28.78 -4.43 6.18
C ARG A 106 29.65 -5.06 7.27
N ALA A 107 30.96 -4.92 7.16
CA ALA A 107 31.88 -5.55 8.10
C ALA A 107 31.99 -4.81 9.43
N SER A 108 31.81 -3.49 9.41
CA SER A 108 32.00 -2.64 10.60
C SER A 108 30.77 -2.57 11.49
N HIS A 109 29.59 -2.34 10.92
CA HIS A 109 28.40 -2.00 11.69
C HIS A 109 27.23 -2.95 11.47
N LEU A 110 27.11 -3.59 10.31
CA LEU A 110 25.98 -4.48 10.02
C LEU A 110 26.24 -5.92 10.47
N GLY A 111 27.29 -6.19 11.24
CA GLY A 111 27.60 -7.54 11.73
C GLY A 111 27.80 -8.57 10.62
N ASN A 112 28.33 -8.15 9.46
CA ASN A 112 28.43 -8.94 8.23
C ASN A 112 27.08 -9.40 7.64
N LEU A 113 25.95 -8.83 8.08
CA LEU A 113 24.62 -9.13 7.53
C LEU A 113 24.41 -8.44 6.17
N ARG A 114 23.72 -9.15 5.27
CA ARG A 114 23.22 -8.59 4.02
C ARG A 114 21.90 -7.86 4.33
N VAL A 115 21.77 -6.63 3.84
CA VAL A 115 20.51 -5.87 3.91
C VAL A 115 19.74 -6.00 2.61
N ALA A 116 18.42 -6.11 2.70
CA ALA A 116 17.50 -6.03 1.57
C ALA A 116 16.58 -4.83 1.75
N TYR A 117 16.42 -4.01 0.71
CA TYR A 117 15.67 -2.76 0.78
C TYR A 117 14.50 -2.75 -0.21
N ASP A 118 13.33 -2.34 0.29
CA ASP A 118 12.08 -2.29 -0.48
C ASP A 118 12.02 -1.11 -1.47
N GLY A 119 12.92 -0.12 -1.34
CA GLY A 119 12.92 1.09 -2.15
C GLY A 119 12.14 2.26 -1.53
N ARG A 120 11.71 2.14 -0.27
CA ARG A 120 10.95 3.17 0.46
C ARG A 120 11.48 3.41 1.88
N LYS A 121 11.02 2.61 2.84
CA LYS A 121 11.28 2.84 4.27
C LYS A 121 11.70 1.57 5.00
N SER A 122 11.73 0.42 4.32
CA SER A 122 11.91 -0.87 4.99
C SER A 122 13.22 -1.52 4.57
N ILE A 123 14.09 -1.77 5.54
CA ILE A 123 15.22 -2.70 5.40
C ILE A 123 14.92 -4.00 6.13
N TYR A 124 15.32 -5.10 5.51
CA TYR A 124 15.24 -6.45 6.06
C TYR A 124 16.63 -7.06 6.17
N THR A 125 16.84 -7.84 7.22
CA THR A 125 18.08 -8.57 7.47
C THR A 125 17.77 -9.98 7.97
N ALA A 126 18.73 -10.89 7.82
CA ALA A 126 18.60 -12.29 8.23
C ALA A 126 18.87 -12.53 9.74
N GLY A 127 19.00 -11.46 10.52
CA GLY A 127 19.27 -11.47 11.96
C GLY A 127 19.34 -10.05 12.50
N GLU A 128 19.43 -9.90 13.82
CA GLU A 128 19.43 -8.58 14.44
C GLU A 128 20.73 -7.81 14.17
N LEU A 129 20.60 -6.53 13.85
CA LEU A 129 21.72 -5.60 13.78
C LEU A 129 22.33 -5.38 15.18
N PRO A 130 23.64 -5.13 15.30
CA PRO A 130 24.30 -4.91 16.59
C PRO A 130 24.04 -3.50 17.16
N PHE A 131 22.85 -2.94 16.88
CA PHE A 131 22.35 -1.66 17.35
C PHE A 131 20.83 -1.60 17.17
N SER A 132 20.16 -0.81 18.00
CA SER A 132 18.71 -0.54 17.88
C SER A 132 18.41 0.59 16.89
N SER A 133 19.25 1.62 16.85
CA SER A 133 19.15 2.76 15.94
C SER A 133 20.55 3.28 15.62
N LYS A 134 20.77 3.70 14.37
CA LYS A 134 22.05 4.27 13.93
C LYS A 134 21.87 5.15 12.71
N GLU A 135 22.59 6.27 12.70
CA GLU A 135 22.69 7.16 11.54
C GLU A 135 23.98 6.86 10.76
N PHE A 136 23.89 6.88 9.44
CA PHE A 136 25.01 6.64 8.55
C PHE A 136 25.17 7.82 7.59
N LYS A 137 26.41 8.28 7.43
CA LYS A 137 26.76 9.24 6.39
C LYS A 137 27.20 8.48 5.15
N ILE A 138 26.54 8.76 4.04
CA ILE A 138 26.88 8.24 2.72
C ILE A 138 27.30 9.43 1.89
N GLU A 139 28.55 9.43 1.42
CA GLU A 139 29.02 10.47 0.51
C GLU A 139 28.32 10.28 -0.83
N GLY A 140 27.61 11.32 -1.25
CA GLY A 140 26.73 11.28 -2.41
C GLY A 140 27.52 11.11 -3.70
N GLY A 141 27.68 9.87 -4.15
CA GLY A 141 28.01 9.56 -5.54
C GLY A 141 26.79 9.79 -6.45
N LEU A 142 26.12 10.94 -6.34
CA LEU A 142 25.20 11.37 -7.39
C LEU A 142 26.07 11.63 -8.62
N PRO A 143 25.95 10.86 -9.72
CA PRO A 143 26.52 11.34 -10.97
C PRO A 143 25.81 12.65 -11.28
N GLU A 144 26.57 13.75 -11.35
CA GLU A 144 26.10 14.97 -12.01
C GLU A 144 25.65 14.57 -13.41
N THR A 145 24.33 14.48 -13.62
CA THR A 145 23.77 14.36 -14.95
C THR A 145 23.88 15.73 -15.61
N LEU A 146 24.81 15.85 -16.57
CA LEU A 146 24.83 16.89 -17.61
C LEU A 146 23.51 16.97 -18.36
#